data_AF-A0A7G9YBS8-F1
#
_entry.id   AF-A0A7G9YBS8-F1
#
_cell.length_a   1.000
_cell.length_b   1.000
_cell.length_c   1.000
_cell.angle_alpha   90.00
_cell.angle_beta   90.00
_cell.angle_gamma   90.00
#
_symmetry.space_group_name_H-M   'P 1'
#
loop_
_entity.id
_entity.type
_entity.pdbx_description
1 polymer ?
#
loop_
_entity_poly.entity_id
_entity_poly.type
_entity_poly.pdbx_seq_one_letter_code
_entity_poly.pdbx_strand_id
1 'polypeptide(L)'
;MKRITYLVLIIGMIVCAIALNGCIHHDDASQASPPVGSTYLNSTNIECVDCHAVQYFAIEDGSGRHAPLNCTFCHIQHGYQPDCLTCHPDTHGTGIQGCGICHPDPHAPELRINDSRINDSICQPCHLPQYDAIDTGTGRHSKLKCDLCHVQHGYLPACEDCHGLFHGSDVTDCDDCHDPHVPESIEFDYNNDSECARCHHSVIEETFAREHTVHADLSCYMCHPLHAETMMCIDCHPGHSTWMSMRDCRNCHRIGHVPTDILYSPDAAETKSGLCVDCHAKPFNLMYGGESGHRYIECVECHPVHGAFVACDACHTQDPSHGTECVACHDSAHDTIS
;
A
#
# COMPACT_ATOMS: atom_id res chain seq x y z
N MET A 1 51.17 -13.87 -50.80
CA MET A 1 49.93 -13.82 -49.98
C MET A 1 49.12 -15.12 -50.04
N LYS A 2 48.83 -15.71 -51.22
CA LYS A 2 47.98 -16.94 -51.33
C LYS A 2 48.51 -18.21 -50.63
N ARG A 3 49.83 -18.39 -50.46
CA ARG A 3 50.41 -19.58 -49.81
C ARG A 3 50.28 -19.58 -48.28
N ILE A 4 50.21 -18.40 -47.65
CA ILE A 4 50.07 -18.26 -46.20
C ILE A 4 48.62 -18.52 -45.80
N THR A 5 47.66 -18.07 -46.62
CA THR A 5 46.23 -18.33 -46.39
C THR A 5 45.88 -19.82 -46.45
N TYR A 6 46.54 -20.60 -47.32
CA TYR A 6 46.31 -22.05 -47.44
C TYR A 6 46.86 -22.83 -46.25
N LEU A 7 48.00 -22.39 -45.69
CA LEU A 7 48.60 -22.98 -44.49
C LEU A 7 47.77 -22.71 -43.22
N VAL A 8 47.20 -21.51 -43.10
CA VAL A 8 46.29 -21.16 -41.99
C VAL A 8 44.97 -21.94 -42.07
N LEU A 9 44.44 -22.16 -43.28
CA LEU A 9 43.23 -22.98 -43.47
C LEU A 9 43.46 -24.47 -43.16
N ILE A 10 44.61 -25.03 -43.53
CA ILE A 10 44.94 -26.43 -43.23
C ILE A 10 45.17 -26.63 -41.73
N ILE A 11 45.89 -25.72 -41.06
CA ILE A 11 46.09 -25.79 -39.60
C ILE A 11 44.76 -25.59 -38.87
N GLY A 12 43.90 -24.68 -39.34
CA GLY A 12 42.54 -24.50 -38.81
C GLY A 12 41.67 -25.75 -38.93
N MET A 13 41.73 -26.47 -40.05
CA MET A 13 40.99 -27.72 -40.25
C MET A 13 41.53 -28.88 -39.41
N ILE A 14 42.85 -28.95 -39.18
CA ILE A 14 43.47 -29.99 -38.33
C ILE A 14 43.12 -29.74 -36.85
N VAL A 15 43.13 -28.48 -36.38
CA VAL A 15 42.72 -28.15 -35.01
C VAL A 15 41.22 -28.40 -34.80
N CYS A 16 40.38 -28.18 -35.82
CA CYS A 16 38.96 -28.52 -35.77
C CYS A 16 38.71 -30.04 -35.77
N ALA A 17 39.50 -30.82 -36.52
CA ALA A 17 39.41 -32.28 -36.54
C ALA A 17 39.84 -32.93 -35.21
N ILE A 18 40.78 -32.32 -34.48
CA ILE A 18 41.19 -32.80 -33.15
C ILE A 18 40.18 -32.39 -32.06
N ALA A 19 39.50 -31.23 -32.22
CA ALA A 19 38.42 -30.82 -31.32
C ALA A 19 37.12 -31.63 -31.49
N LEU A 20 36.87 -32.20 -32.69
CA LEU A 20 35.68 -33.01 -32.98
C LEU A 20 35.88 -34.52 -32.72
N ASN A 21 37.12 -35.00 -32.61
CA ASN A 21 37.43 -36.40 -32.23
C ASN A 21 37.64 -36.58 -30.72
N GLY A 22 37.37 -35.54 -29.91
CA GLY A 22 37.38 -35.61 -28.45
C GLY A 22 36.12 -36.20 -27.83
N CYS A 23 35.24 -36.85 -28.60
CA CYS A 23 34.22 -37.72 -28.05
C CYS A 23 34.92 -38.99 -27.54
N ILE A 24 35.30 -38.94 -26.26
CA ILE A 24 35.63 -40.10 -25.45
C ILE A 24 34.55 -41.15 -25.70
N HIS A 25 34.92 -42.25 -26.34
CA HIS A 25 34.18 -43.51 -26.25
C HIS A 25 34.13 -43.87 -24.76
N HIS A 26 33.02 -43.54 -24.10
CA HIS A 26 32.58 -44.36 -22.97
C HIS A 26 32.14 -45.67 -23.60
N ASP A 27 32.92 -46.72 -23.35
CA ASP A 27 32.54 -48.08 -23.66
C ASP A 27 31.09 -48.31 -23.21
N ASP A 28 30.28 -48.92 -24.07
CA ASP A 28 28.93 -49.41 -23.85
C ASP A 28 28.89 -50.55 -22.79
N ALA A 29 29.52 -50.34 -21.64
CA ALA A 29 29.04 -50.96 -20.43
C ALA A 29 27.78 -50.20 -20.05
N SER A 30 26.62 -50.70 -20.47
CA SER A 30 25.37 -50.39 -19.80
C SER A 30 25.62 -50.61 -18.31
N GLN A 31 25.90 -49.54 -17.56
CA GLN A 31 25.92 -49.61 -16.11
C GLN A 31 24.47 -49.85 -15.71
N ALA A 32 24.10 -51.14 -15.66
CA ALA A 32 22.85 -51.56 -15.08
C ALA A 32 22.82 -50.95 -13.68
N SER A 33 21.80 -50.16 -13.39
CA SER A 33 21.67 -49.50 -12.09
C SER A 33 21.83 -50.54 -11.00
N PRO A 34 22.61 -50.26 -9.95
CA PRO A 34 22.82 -51.20 -8.87
C PRO A 34 21.49 -51.67 -8.27
N PRO A 35 21.37 -52.97 -7.90
CA PRO A 35 20.16 -53.46 -7.28
C PRO A 35 19.88 -52.72 -5.97
N VAL A 36 18.60 -52.45 -5.69
CA VAL A 36 18.16 -51.84 -4.44
C VAL A 36 18.71 -52.63 -3.24
N GLY A 37 19.29 -51.93 -2.26
CA GLY A 37 19.88 -52.54 -1.08
C GLY A 37 21.37 -52.92 -1.19
N SER A 38 22.06 -52.64 -2.31
CA SER A 38 23.52 -52.75 -2.35
C SER A 38 24.17 -51.73 -1.41
N THR A 39 25.09 -52.18 -0.55
CA THR A 39 25.79 -51.33 0.43
C THR A 39 27.05 -50.73 -0.15
N TYR A 40 27.39 -49.50 0.25
CA TYR A 40 28.55 -48.77 -0.29
C TYR A 40 29.48 -48.21 0.79
N LEU A 41 29.86 -49.07 1.75
CA LEU A 41 30.59 -48.66 2.95
C LEU A 41 31.91 -47.88 2.71
N ASN A 42 32.46 -47.86 1.48
CA ASN A 42 33.69 -47.16 1.13
C ASN A 42 33.63 -46.43 -0.24
N SER A 43 32.43 -46.16 -0.77
CA SER A 43 32.33 -45.43 -2.04
C SER A 43 32.64 -43.95 -1.88
N THR A 44 33.23 -43.36 -2.93
CA THR A 44 33.49 -41.92 -3.02
C THR A 44 32.35 -41.22 -3.77
N ASN A 45 32.14 -39.92 -3.53
CA ASN A 45 31.04 -39.18 -4.19
C ASN A 45 31.04 -39.34 -5.71
N ILE A 46 32.23 -39.38 -6.35
CA ILE A 46 32.39 -39.51 -7.80
C ILE A 46 31.69 -40.75 -8.36
N GLU A 47 31.66 -41.86 -7.61
CA GLU A 47 31.02 -43.12 -8.02
C GLU A 47 29.48 -43.02 -7.97
N CYS A 48 28.94 -42.09 -7.19
CA CYS A 48 27.51 -41.77 -7.17
C CYS A 48 27.14 -40.74 -8.26
N VAL A 49 28.02 -39.77 -8.54
CA VAL A 49 27.75 -38.66 -9.49
C VAL A 49 27.44 -39.18 -10.89
N ASP A 50 28.08 -40.27 -11.32
CA ASP A 50 27.87 -40.86 -12.64
C ASP A 50 26.39 -41.15 -12.95
N CYS A 51 25.59 -41.50 -11.94
CA CYS A 51 24.14 -41.73 -12.07
C CYS A 51 23.29 -40.65 -11.39
N HIS A 52 23.82 -39.96 -10.37
CA HIS A 52 23.10 -39.02 -9.52
C HIS A 52 23.61 -37.57 -9.65
N ALA A 53 24.03 -37.19 -10.86
CA ALA A 53 24.57 -35.86 -11.14
C ALA A 53 23.61 -34.73 -10.69
N VAL A 54 22.30 -34.88 -10.88
CA VAL A 54 21.31 -33.88 -10.46
C VAL A 54 21.34 -33.66 -8.95
N GLN A 55 21.39 -34.73 -8.16
CA GLN A 55 21.46 -34.64 -6.70
C GLN A 55 22.81 -34.07 -6.25
N TYR A 56 23.91 -34.47 -6.90
CA TYR A 56 25.23 -33.93 -6.62
C TYR A 56 25.27 -32.41 -6.81
N PHE A 57 24.80 -31.92 -7.96
CA PHE A 57 24.72 -30.49 -8.22
C PHE A 57 23.73 -29.78 -7.29
N ALA A 58 22.60 -30.40 -6.92
CA ALA A 58 21.68 -29.83 -5.95
C ALA A 58 22.31 -29.67 -4.55
N ILE A 59 23.21 -30.58 -4.13
CA ILE A 59 23.96 -30.47 -2.86
C ILE A 59 25.08 -29.42 -2.95
N GLU A 60 25.81 -29.37 -4.08
CA GLU A 60 26.90 -28.39 -4.26
C GLU A 60 26.37 -26.97 -4.44
N ASP A 61 25.31 -26.78 -5.23
CA ASP A 61 24.65 -25.49 -5.47
C ASP A 61 23.67 -25.13 -4.35
N GLY A 62 23.15 -26.13 -3.65
CA GLY A 62 22.27 -25.97 -2.49
C GLY A 62 23.06 -25.36 -1.34
N SER A 63 22.69 -24.15 -0.94
CA SER A 63 23.34 -23.31 0.08
C SER A 63 23.54 -23.93 1.47
N GLY A 64 23.19 -25.20 1.66
CA GLY A 64 23.12 -25.87 2.95
C GLY A 64 24.42 -26.52 3.41
N ARG A 65 24.47 -26.83 4.71
CA ARG A 65 25.61 -27.48 5.39
C ARG A 65 25.82 -28.95 5.02
N HIS A 66 25.05 -29.49 4.08
CA HIS A 66 25.22 -30.84 3.54
C HIS A 66 26.23 -30.92 2.40
N ALA A 67 26.56 -29.78 1.75
CA ALA A 67 27.59 -29.69 0.72
C ALA A 67 28.93 -30.39 1.02
N PRO A 68 29.52 -30.29 2.24
CA PRO A 68 30.78 -30.95 2.55
C PRO A 68 30.65 -32.45 2.89
N LEU A 69 29.44 -33.02 2.93
CA LEU A 69 29.23 -34.42 3.32
C LEU A 69 29.37 -35.35 2.10
N ASN A 70 29.93 -36.54 2.34
CA ASN A 70 29.91 -37.60 1.32
C ASN A 70 28.50 -38.21 1.21
N CYS A 71 28.10 -38.68 0.02
CA CYS A 71 26.80 -39.30 -0.23
C CYS A 71 26.53 -40.46 0.76
N THR A 72 27.58 -41.24 1.06
CA THR A 72 27.56 -42.38 1.98
C THR A 72 27.36 -42.02 3.45
N PHE A 73 27.51 -40.74 3.82
CA PHE A 73 27.21 -40.27 5.17
C PHE A 73 25.71 -40.45 5.49
N CYS A 74 24.86 -40.15 4.51
CA CYS A 74 23.40 -40.29 4.62
C CYS A 74 22.90 -41.60 3.99
N HIS A 75 23.45 -41.99 2.83
CA HIS A 75 22.99 -43.14 2.06
C HIS A 75 23.89 -44.36 2.28
N ILE A 76 23.48 -45.21 3.21
CA ILE A 76 24.24 -46.44 3.54
C ILE A 76 24.09 -47.56 2.50
N GLN A 77 23.05 -47.49 1.66
CA GLN A 77 22.78 -48.45 0.58
C GLN A 77 21.98 -47.80 -0.56
N HIS A 78 22.04 -48.39 -1.76
CA HIS A 78 21.28 -47.91 -2.92
C HIS A 78 19.77 -47.96 -2.68
N GLY A 79 19.08 -46.85 -3.00
CA GLY A 79 17.63 -46.70 -2.80
C GLY A 79 17.20 -46.47 -1.35
N TYR A 80 18.13 -46.31 -0.40
CA TYR A 80 17.81 -45.92 0.96
C TYR A 80 17.59 -44.41 1.06
N GLN A 81 16.47 -44.00 1.65
CA GLN A 81 16.21 -42.61 2.02
C GLN A 81 16.43 -42.45 3.53
N PRO A 82 17.32 -41.56 3.97
CA PRO A 82 17.56 -41.32 5.38
C PRO A 82 16.35 -40.63 6.04
N ASP A 83 16.10 -40.93 7.31
CA ASP A 83 15.19 -40.15 8.13
C ASP A 83 15.90 -38.88 8.60
N CYS A 84 15.34 -37.72 8.20
CA CYS A 84 15.85 -36.39 8.50
C CYS A 84 15.98 -36.16 10.02
N LEU A 85 15.04 -36.71 10.80
CA LEU A 85 14.98 -36.53 12.26
C LEU A 85 16.14 -37.20 13.00
N THR A 86 16.87 -38.12 12.34
CA THR A 86 18.08 -38.74 12.90
C THR A 86 19.16 -37.72 13.21
N CYS A 87 19.26 -36.66 12.39
CA CYS A 87 20.27 -35.60 12.54
C CYS A 87 19.67 -34.24 12.88
N HIS A 88 18.40 -34.00 12.53
CA HIS A 88 17.70 -32.73 12.71
C HIS A 88 16.52 -32.86 13.68
N PRO A 89 16.74 -33.22 14.96
CA PRO A 89 15.66 -33.27 15.94
C PRO A 89 15.10 -31.86 16.17
N ASP A 90 13.78 -31.75 16.23
CA ASP A 90 13.06 -30.54 16.66
C ASP A 90 13.36 -29.23 15.89
N THR A 91 13.83 -29.31 14.65
CA THR A 91 14.20 -28.11 13.85
C THR A 91 13.01 -27.15 13.63
N HIS A 92 11.79 -27.68 13.60
CA HIS A 92 10.53 -26.93 13.58
C HIS A 92 9.61 -27.31 14.77
N GLY A 93 10.21 -27.76 15.87
CA GLY A 93 9.49 -28.33 17.02
C GLY A 93 9.03 -29.78 16.82
N THR A 94 8.35 -30.33 17.83
CA THR A 94 8.00 -31.77 17.91
C THR A 94 6.77 -32.16 17.09
N GLY A 95 6.03 -31.18 16.54
CA GLY A 95 4.75 -31.40 15.86
C GLY A 95 4.82 -31.58 14.35
N ILE A 96 5.98 -31.33 13.72
CA ILE A 96 6.12 -31.35 12.26
C ILE A 96 6.77 -32.66 11.82
N GLN A 97 6.01 -33.46 11.06
CA GLN A 97 6.45 -34.70 10.45
C GLN A 97 6.28 -34.62 8.93
N GLY A 98 7.03 -35.45 8.18
CA GLY A 98 6.94 -35.46 6.72
C GLY A 98 7.61 -34.25 6.08
N CYS A 99 8.90 -34.05 6.36
CA CYS A 99 9.70 -32.90 5.90
C CYS A 99 9.57 -32.65 4.38
N GLY A 100 9.42 -33.72 3.58
CA GLY A 100 9.29 -33.67 2.13
C GLY A 100 8.03 -32.96 1.61
N ILE A 101 7.04 -32.69 2.46
CA ILE A 101 5.86 -31.89 2.10
C ILE A 101 6.27 -30.43 1.83
N CYS A 102 7.23 -29.92 2.60
CA CYS A 102 7.72 -28.55 2.52
C CYS A 102 9.08 -28.45 1.84
N HIS A 103 9.94 -29.45 2.05
CA HIS A 103 11.28 -29.55 1.50
C HIS A 103 11.31 -30.70 0.46
N PRO A 104 10.74 -30.50 -0.74
CA PRO A 104 10.60 -31.56 -1.73
C PRO A 104 11.95 -32.09 -2.22
N ASP A 105 13.00 -31.28 -2.13
CA ASP A 105 14.38 -31.72 -2.37
C ASP A 105 15.16 -31.83 -1.04
N PRO A 106 15.38 -33.05 -0.52
CA PRO A 106 16.15 -33.25 0.70
C PRO A 106 17.65 -32.95 0.53
N HIS A 107 18.14 -32.79 -0.70
CA HIS A 107 19.52 -32.39 -0.99
C HIS A 107 19.72 -30.88 -0.97
N ALA A 108 18.63 -30.12 -0.97
CA ALA A 108 18.64 -28.66 -0.87
C ALA A 108 17.52 -28.18 0.09
N PRO A 109 17.54 -28.61 1.37
CA PRO A 109 16.45 -28.36 2.31
C PRO A 109 16.29 -26.87 2.67
N GLU A 110 17.31 -26.04 2.43
CA GLU A 110 17.21 -24.58 2.63
C GLU A 110 16.43 -23.86 1.53
N LEU A 111 16.15 -24.53 0.40
CA LEU A 111 15.26 -23.98 -0.61
C LEU A 111 13.89 -23.76 0.03
N ARG A 112 13.52 -22.49 0.12
CA ARG A 112 12.27 -22.08 0.76
C ARG A 112 11.08 -22.59 -0.04
N ILE A 113 10.05 -22.97 0.69
CA ILE A 113 8.76 -23.36 0.16
C ILE A 113 8.25 -22.24 -0.75
N ASN A 114 8.07 -22.54 -2.04
CA ASN A 114 7.50 -21.66 -3.07
C ASN A 114 6.52 -22.50 -3.88
N ASP A 115 5.56 -23.12 -3.21
CA ASP A 115 4.58 -23.97 -3.87
C ASP A 115 3.17 -23.58 -3.45
N SER A 116 2.46 -22.90 -4.36
CA SER A 116 1.08 -22.47 -4.21
C SER A 116 0.07 -23.64 -4.22
N ARG A 117 0.55 -24.89 -4.24
CA ARG A 117 -0.28 -26.10 -4.17
C ARG A 117 -0.37 -26.66 -2.75
N ILE A 118 0.38 -26.10 -1.80
CA ILE A 118 0.33 -26.47 -0.39
C ILE A 118 -0.99 -25.97 0.20
N ASN A 119 -1.68 -26.84 0.93
CA ASN A 119 -2.93 -26.50 1.60
C ASN A 119 -2.66 -25.52 2.76
N ASP A 120 -3.47 -24.47 2.91
CA ASP A 120 -3.32 -23.45 3.97
C ASP A 120 -3.27 -24.06 5.38
N SER A 121 -3.93 -25.21 5.59
CA SER A 121 -3.89 -25.93 6.87
C SER A 121 -2.50 -26.42 7.29
N ILE A 122 -1.54 -26.50 6.35
CA ILE A 122 -0.15 -26.89 6.64
C ILE A 122 0.59 -25.75 7.35
N CYS A 123 0.16 -24.50 7.17
CA CYS A 123 0.72 -23.33 7.84
C CYS A 123 0.27 -23.23 9.32
N GLN A 124 -0.95 -23.71 9.61
CA GLN A 124 -1.63 -23.56 10.89
C GLN A 124 -0.79 -23.97 12.11
N PRO A 125 -0.09 -25.13 12.15
CA PRO A 125 0.63 -25.56 13.35
C PRO A 125 1.72 -24.58 13.84
N CYS A 126 2.25 -23.74 12.94
CA CYS A 126 3.28 -22.75 13.25
C CYS A 126 2.73 -21.31 13.29
N HIS A 127 1.62 -21.05 12.59
CA HIS A 127 1.00 -19.73 12.46
C HIS A 127 -0.38 -19.67 13.10
N LEU A 128 -0.57 -20.35 14.24
CA LEU A 128 -1.85 -20.40 14.94
C LEU A 128 -2.48 -19.01 15.16
N PRO A 129 -1.75 -17.98 15.66
CA PRO A 129 -2.34 -16.67 15.86
C PRO A 129 -2.87 -16.02 14.57
N GLN A 130 -2.10 -16.13 13.48
CA GLN A 130 -2.48 -15.56 12.18
C GLN A 130 -3.64 -16.33 11.54
N TYR A 131 -3.64 -17.65 11.69
CA TYR A 131 -4.73 -18.50 11.22
C TYR A 131 -6.03 -18.19 11.96
N ASP A 132 -5.97 -18.09 13.30
CA ASP A 132 -7.13 -17.75 14.13
C ASP A 132 -7.63 -16.33 13.84
N ALA A 133 -6.71 -15.37 13.61
CA ALA A 133 -7.05 -14.01 13.22
C ALA A 133 -7.78 -13.98 11.86
N ILE A 134 -7.29 -14.69 10.84
CA ILE A 134 -7.96 -14.79 9.54
C ILE A 134 -9.31 -15.50 9.63
N ASP A 135 -9.40 -16.60 10.38
CA ASP A 135 -10.61 -17.42 10.48
C ASP A 135 -11.75 -16.66 11.17
N THR A 136 -11.41 -15.90 12.22
CA THR A 136 -12.38 -15.09 12.98
C THR A 136 -12.54 -13.67 12.43
N GLY A 137 -11.60 -13.24 11.60
CA GLY A 137 -11.46 -11.88 11.10
C GLY A 137 -12.51 -11.47 10.08
N THR A 138 -12.96 -10.23 10.19
CA THR A 138 -13.78 -9.57 9.17
C THR A 138 -12.89 -8.88 8.13
N GLY A 139 -13.32 -8.85 6.86
CA GLY A 139 -12.64 -8.10 5.80
C GLY A 139 -12.36 -8.93 4.55
N ARG A 140 -11.48 -8.40 3.69
CA ARG A 140 -11.10 -9.06 2.42
C ARG A 140 -9.94 -10.02 2.58
N HIS A 141 -9.01 -9.75 3.49
CA HIS A 141 -7.84 -10.60 3.70
C HIS A 141 -8.22 -11.98 4.23
N SER A 142 -9.29 -12.09 5.03
CA SER A 142 -9.80 -13.39 5.50
C SER A 142 -10.36 -14.30 4.40
N LYS A 143 -10.49 -13.79 3.17
CA LYS A 143 -10.93 -14.56 2.00
C LYS A 143 -9.78 -14.98 1.10
N LEU A 144 -8.55 -14.58 1.43
CA LEU A 144 -7.35 -14.89 0.66
C LEU A 144 -6.66 -16.12 1.27
N LYS A 145 -6.01 -16.89 0.42
CA LYS A 145 -5.13 -17.97 0.84
C LYS A 145 -3.79 -17.41 1.30
N CYS A 146 -3.07 -18.16 2.14
CA CYS A 146 -1.80 -17.71 2.70
C CYS A 146 -0.74 -17.48 1.62
N ASP A 147 -0.70 -18.36 0.61
CA ASP A 147 0.27 -18.37 -0.49
C ASP A 147 0.11 -17.22 -1.50
N LEU A 148 -1.05 -16.53 -1.49
CA LEU A 148 -1.26 -15.37 -2.33
C LEU A 148 -0.39 -14.18 -1.90
N CYS A 149 -0.20 -14.03 -0.58
CA CYS A 149 0.63 -12.99 0.01
C CYS A 149 2.04 -13.52 0.32
N HIS A 150 2.11 -14.73 0.90
CA HIS A 150 3.36 -15.41 1.24
C HIS A 150 3.79 -16.34 0.11
N VAL A 151 4.19 -15.74 -1.02
CA VAL A 151 4.65 -16.46 -2.23
C VAL A 151 5.86 -17.36 -1.97
N GLN A 152 6.59 -17.08 -0.88
CA GLN A 152 7.67 -17.92 -0.39
C GLN A 152 7.65 -17.93 1.14
N HIS A 153 7.86 -19.10 1.75
CA HIS A 153 7.90 -19.18 3.22
C HIS A 153 9.02 -18.28 3.80
N GLY A 154 8.66 -17.44 4.76
CA GLY A 154 9.54 -16.40 5.32
C GLY A 154 9.69 -15.14 4.47
N TYR A 155 8.86 -14.96 3.44
CA TYR A 155 8.68 -13.69 2.73
C TYR A 155 7.46 -12.95 3.29
N LEU A 156 7.63 -11.66 3.56
CA LEU A 156 6.56 -10.74 3.91
C LEU A 156 6.43 -9.73 2.76
N PRO A 157 5.26 -9.64 2.09
CA PRO A 157 5.05 -8.63 1.06
C PRO A 157 4.98 -7.23 1.68
N ALA A 158 5.35 -6.22 0.89
CA ALA A 158 5.07 -4.85 1.29
C ALA A 158 3.57 -4.57 1.13
N CYS A 159 2.99 -3.76 2.02
CA CYS A 159 1.56 -3.43 1.93
C CYS A 159 1.26 -2.71 0.61
N GLU A 160 2.18 -1.85 0.15
CA GLU A 160 2.06 -1.11 -1.09
C GLU A 160 2.14 -1.95 -2.38
N ASP A 161 2.54 -3.22 -2.30
CA ASP A 161 2.52 -4.13 -3.46
C ASP A 161 1.08 -4.36 -3.96
N CYS A 162 0.10 -4.22 -3.06
CA CYS A 162 -1.33 -4.42 -3.33
C CYS A 162 -2.17 -3.18 -3.02
N HIS A 163 -1.78 -2.39 -2.02
CA HIS A 163 -2.53 -1.24 -1.53
C HIS A 163 -1.90 0.08 -1.94
N GLY A 164 -2.69 1.15 -1.94
CA GLY A 164 -2.15 2.51 -2.05
C GLY A 164 -1.78 3.08 -0.69
N LEU A 165 -1.08 4.21 -0.68
CA LEU A 165 -0.82 4.99 0.54
C LEU A 165 -2.05 5.85 0.88
N PHE A 166 -3.08 5.21 1.46
CA PHE A 166 -4.36 5.87 1.78
C PHE A 166 -4.24 6.98 2.84
N HIS A 167 -3.22 6.91 3.70
CA HIS A 167 -2.90 7.94 4.68
C HIS A 167 -1.86 8.97 4.16
N GLY A 168 -1.47 8.89 2.89
CA GLY A 168 -0.40 9.71 2.31
C GLY A 168 1.00 9.12 2.56
N SER A 169 2.03 9.86 2.17
CA SER A 169 3.44 9.43 2.27
C SER A 169 4.05 9.53 3.66
N ASP A 170 3.34 10.15 4.59
CA ASP A 170 3.86 10.43 5.94
C ASP A 170 3.58 9.29 6.94
N VAL A 171 2.71 8.33 6.55
CA VAL A 171 2.36 7.15 7.35
C VAL A 171 2.51 5.91 6.47
N THR A 172 3.71 5.32 6.48
CA THR A 172 4.06 4.15 5.64
C THR A 172 4.19 2.84 6.42
N ASP A 173 4.41 2.91 7.73
CA ASP A 173 4.51 1.74 8.61
C ASP A 173 3.10 1.20 8.93
N CYS A 174 2.51 0.52 7.95
CA CYS A 174 1.11 0.11 7.98
C CYS A 174 0.81 -0.84 9.16
N ASP A 175 1.76 -1.73 9.48
CA ASP A 175 1.64 -2.78 10.49
C ASP A 175 1.78 -2.29 11.94
N ASP A 176 2.20 -1.04 12.15
CA ASP A 176 2.16 -0.39 13.45
C ASP A 176 0.72 -0.17 13.96
N CYS A 177 -0.25 -0.15 13.04
CA CYS A 177 -1.67 0.10 13.34
C CYS A 177 -2.58 -1.00 12.80
N HIS A 178 -2.29 -1.52 11.61
CA HIS A 178 -3.10 -2.54 10.94
C HIS A 178 -2.46 -3.91 11.09
N ASP A 179 -3.14 -4.87 11.72
CA ASP A 179 -2.73 -6.27 11.59
C ASP A 179 -2.90 -6.69 10.12
N PRO A 180 -1.85 -7.13 9.40
CA PRO A 180 -1.97 -7.53 8.00
C PRO A 180 -2.96 -8.67 7.76
N HIS A 181 -3.29 -9.47 8.78
CA HIS A 181 -4.25 -10.56 8.69
C HIS A 181 -5.69 -10.09 8.96
N VAL A 182 -5.87 -9.01 9.71
CA VAL A 182 -7.17 -8.37 10.01
C VAL A 182 -7.07 -6.83 9.98
N PRO A 183 -6.79 -6.21 8.82
CA PRO A 183 -6.39 -4.79 8.77
C PRO A 183 -7.47 -3.81 9.22
N GLU A 184 -8.74 -4.21 9.16
CA GLU A 184 -9.88 -3.38 9.59
C GLU A 184 -10.06 -3.37 11.11
N SER A 185 -9.39 -4.27 11.84
CA SER A 185 -9.52 -4.44 13.29
C SER A 185 -8.52 -3.55 14.05
N ILE A 186 -8.74 -2.24 14.00
CA ILE A 186 -7.93 -1.27 14.75
C ILE A 186 -8.73 -0.75 15.94
N GLU A 187 -8.10 -0.73 17.10
CA GLU A 187 -8.62 -0.04 18.28
C GLU A 187 -7.75 1.20 18.57
N PHE A 188 -8.38 2.37 18.63
CA PHE A 188 -7.74 3.60 19.09
C PHE A 188 -8.18 3.91 20.52
N ASP A 189 -7.26 4.42 21.34
CA ASP A 189 -7.66 5.07 22.59
C ASP A 189 -8.19 6.47 22.29
N TYR A 190 -9.49 6.52 22.02
CA TYR A 190 -10.22 7.74 21.69
C TYR A 190 -10.24 8.80 22.80
N ASN A 191 -9.85 8.46 24.03
CA ASN A 191 -9.74 9.45 25.12
C ASN A 191 -8.35 10.10 25.19
N ASN A 192 -7.44 9.71 24.31
CA ASN A 192 -6.08 10.23 24.25
C ASN A 192 -5.87 10.99 22.93
N ASP A 193 -6.11 12.30 22.93
CA ASP A 193 -5.94 13.15 21.74
C ASP A 193 -4.50 13.13 21.17
N SER A 194 -3.49 12.71 21.96
CA SER A 194 -2.13 12.57 21.44
C SER A 194 -1.99 11.45 20.42
N GLU A 195 -2.83 10.40 20.45
CA GLU A 195 -2.86 9.38 19.41
C GLU A 195 -3.32 9.96 18.07
N CYS A 196 -4.32 10.85 18.09
CA CYS A 196 -4.77 11.56 16.89
C CYS A 196 -3.68 12.48 16.35
N ALA A 197 -2.96 13.16 17.25
CA ALA A 197 -1.91 14.10 16.88
C ALA A 197 -0.67 13.46 16.23
N ARG A 198 -0.46 12.14 16.38
CA ARG A 198 0.62 11.43 15.68
C ARG A 198 0.51 11.55 14.15
N CYS A 199 -0.72 11.59 13.63
CA CYS A 199 -0.99 11.65 12.19
C CYS A 199 -1.63 12.98 11.77
N HIS A 200 -2.46 13.58 12.64
CA HIS A 200 -3.17 14.83 12.35
C HIS A 200 -2.43 16.07 12.87
N HIS A 201 -1.12 15.99 13.11
CA HIS A 201 -0.32 17.08 13.66
C HIS A 201 -0.50 18.39 12.89
N SER A 202 -0.36 18.36 11.56
CA SER A 202 -0.50 19.54 10.72
C SER A 202 -1.90 20.14 10.81
N VAL A 203 -2.94 19.30 10.80
CA VAL A 203 -4.33 19.76 10.94
C VAL A 203 -4.54 20.40 12.32
N ILE A 204 -4.04 19.77 13.38
CA ILE A 204 -4.17 20.28 14.75
C ILE A 204 -3.44 21.62 14.89
N GLU A 205 -2.18 21.70 14.45
CA GLU A 205 -1.40 22.93 14.50
C GLU A 205 -2.02 24.03 13.65
N GLU A 206 -2.31 23.75 12.38
CA GLU A 206 -2.85 24.76 11.46
C GLU A 206 -4.23 25.23 11.88
N THR A 207 -5.12 24.34 12.31
CA THR A 207 -6.52 24.74 12.58
C THR A 207 -6.68 25.34 13.96
N PHE A 208 -6.14 24.74 15.02
CA PHE A 208 -6.33 25.25 16.38
C PHE A 208 -5.44 26.44 16.73
N ALA A 209 -4.35 26.70 15.99
CA ALA A 209 -3.56 27.91 16.17
C ALA A 209 -4.19 29.15 15.49
N ARG A 210 -5.10 28.97 14.52
CA ARG A 210 -5.69 30.08 13.74
C ARG A 210 -6.69 30.89 14.54
N GLU A 211 -7.60 30.24 15.25
CA GLU A 211 -8.62 30.89 16.08
C GLU A 211 -9.02 29.93 17.21
N HIS A 212 -8.98 30.39 18.45
CA HIS A 212 -9.35 29.54 19.58
C HIS A 212 -10.87 29.47 19.68
N THR A 213 -11.45 28.42 19.09
CA THR A 213 -12.87 28.09 19.26
C THR A 213 -13.05 27.07 20.37
N VAL A 214 -14.28 26.92 20.88
CA VAL A 214 -14.60 25.89 21.89
C VAL A 214 -14.31 24.46 21.40
N HIS A 215 -14.21 24.22 20.08
CA HIS A 215 -13.83 22.92 19.55
C HIS A 215 -12.38 22.55 19.86
N ALA A 216 -11.51 23.54 20.07
CA ALA A 216 -10.12 23.30 20.47
C ALA A 216 -10.00 22.73 21.90
N ASP A 217 -11.04 22.89 22.72
CA ASP A 217 -11.10 22.38 24.09
C ASP A 217 -11.84 21.03 24.20
N LEU A 218 -12.41 20.53 23.10
CA LEU A 218 -13.09 19.24 23.05
C LEU A 218 -12.12 18.13 22.66
N SER A 219 -12.27 16.95 23.28
CA SER A 219 -11.56 15.76 22.81
C SER A 219 -11.97 15.42 21.38
N CYS A 220 -11.01 14.92 20.57
CA CYS A 220 -11.25 14.56 19.18
C CYS A 220 -12.41 13.57 19.02
N TYR A 221 -12.53 12.60 19.95
CA TYR A 221 -13.59 11.59 19.94
C TYR A 221 -15.01 12.16 20.02
N MET A 222 -15.17 13.35 20.62
CA MET A 222 -16.47 14.01 20.71
C MET A 222 -17.09 14.24 19.33
N CYS A 223 -16.25 14.46 18.30
CA CYS A 223 -16.70 14.66 16.92
C CYS A 223 -16.27 13.51 16.00
N HIS A 224 -15.22 12.77 16.34
CA HIS A 224 -14.67 11.63 15.59
C HIS A 224 -14.82 10.34 16.40
N PRO A 225 -16.04 9.79 16.52
CA PRO A 225 -16.31 8.63 17.37
C PRO A 225 -15.66 7.34 16.87
N LEU A 226 -15.32 7.30 15.57
CA LEU A 226 -14.55 6.25 14.95
C LEU A 226 -13.52 6.90 14.00
N HIS A 227 -12.34 6.29 13.88
CA HIS A 227 -11.34 6.72 12.90
C HIS A 227 -11.93 6.77 11.49
N ALA A 228 -11.65 7.85 10.76
CA ALA A 228 -12.24 8.20 9.46
C ALA A 228 -13.76 8.44 9.44
N GLU A 229 -14.42 8.52 10.60
CA GLU A 229 -15.81 8.98 10.72
C GLU A 229 -15.89 10.35 11.40
N THR A 230 -16.97 11.09 11.14
CA THR A 230 -17.22 12.40 11.75
C THR A 230 -18.71 12.59 11.99
N MET A 231 -19.08 13.10 13.16
CA MET A 231 -20.47 13.44 13.47
C MET A 231 -20.97 14.59 12.60
N MET A 232 -22.30 14.76 12.55
CA MET A 232 -22.90 15.85 11.81
C MET A 232 -22.92 17.10 12.70
N CYS A 233 -22.56 18.27 12.17
CA CYS A 233 -22.62 19.53 12.93
C CYS A 233 -24.03 19.77 13.53
N ILE A 234 -25.07 19.37 12.77
CA ILE A 234 -26.47 19.55 13.16
C ILE A 234 -26.92 18.72 14.36
N ASP A 235 -26.12 17.73 14.78
CA ASP A 235 -26.38 16.95 15.98
C ASP A 235 -26.16 17.80 17.25
N CYS A 236 -25.42 18.90 17.15
CA CYS A 236 -25.14 19.83 18.25
C CYS A 236 -25.51 21.29 17.95
N HIS A 237 -25.43 21.72 16.69
CA HIS A 237 -25.64 23.11 16.28
C HIS A 237 -26.87 23.28 15.38
N PRO A 238 -27.77 24.23 15.66
CA PRO A 238 -28.83 24.58 14.72
C PRO A 238 -28.24 25.27 13.49
N GLY A 239 -28.75 24.95 12.30
CA GLY A 239 -28.44 25.70 11.09
C GLY A 239 -28.98 27.13 11.14
N HIS A 240 -28.43 28.02 10.31
CA HIS A 240 -28.93 29.40 10.18
C HIS A 240 -30.33 29.45 9.54
N SER A 241 -30.75 28.36 8.88
CA SER A 241 -32.13 28.12 8.48
C SER A 241 -32.53 26.66 8.69
N THR A 242 -33.84 26.40 8.76
CA THR A 242 -34.41 25.08 9.10
C THR A 242 -34.19 24.00 8.04
N TRP A 243 -33.65 24.37 6.88
CA TRP A 243 -33.46 23.48 5.73
C TRP A 243 -31.98 23.20 5.44
N MET A 244 -31.06 23.82 6.19
CA MET A 244 -29.62 23.63 6.00
C MET A 244 -29.21 22.20 6.36
N SER A 245 -28.52 21.57 5.42
CA SER A 245 -27.84 20.30 5.61
C SER A 245 -26.37 20.52 5.98
N MET A 246 -25.71 19.45 6.43
CA MET A 246 -24.25 19.46 6.64
C MET A 246 -23.46 19.90 5.41
N ARG A 247 -23.96 19.62 4.19
CA ARG A 247 -23.31 20.08 2.96
C ARG A 247 -23.35 21.60 2.87
N ASP A 248 -24.46 22.21 3.24
CA ASP A 248 -24.65 23.66 3.19
C ASP A 248 -23.77 24.35 4.25
N CYS A 249 -23.62 23.76 5.43
CA CYS A 249 -22.68 24.24 6.45
C CYS A 249 -21.26 24.33 5.90
N ARG A 250 -20.78 23.25 5.26
CA ARG A 250 -19.41 23.17 4.70
C ARG A 250 -19.19 24.04 3.47
N ASN A 251 -20.22 24.66 2.89
CA ASN A 251 -20.00 25.62 1.81
C ASN A 251 -19.30 26.88 2.33
N CYS A 252 -19.54 27.24 3.60
CA CYS A 252 -18.98 28.44 4.25
C CYS A 252 -18.07 28.09 5.43
N HIS A 253 -18.38 27.05 6.20
CA HIS A 253 -17.61 26.59 7.35
C HIS A 253 -16.74 25.40 6.92
N ARG A 254 -15.68 25.68 6.16
CA ARG A 254 -14.85 24.64 5.52
C ARG A 254 -14.03 23.82 6.51
N ILE A 255 -13.73 24.39 7.68
CA ILE A 255 -12.92 23.76 8.70
C ILE A 255 -13.77 23.59 9.97
N GLY A 256 -14.19 22.36 10.26
CA GLY A 256 -15.05 22.05 11.41
C GLY A 256 -14.41 22.39 12.76
N HIS A 257 -13.08 22.42 12.85
CA HIS A 257 -12.32 22.81 14.04
C HIS A 257 -12.33 24.33 14.30
N VAL A 258 -12.50 25.15 13.26
CA VAL A 258 -12.58 26.61 13.34
C VAL A 258 -13.76 27.14 12.50
N PRO A 259 -15.00 26.81 12.86
CA PRO A 259 -16.18 27.16 12.05
C PRO A 259 -16.39 28.69 11.95
N THR A 260 -15.75 29.48 12.80
CA THR A 260 -15.79 30.95 12.72
C THR A 260 -15.00 31.52 11.55
N ASP A 261 -14.07 30.75 10.97
CA ASP A 261 -13.34 31.12 9.75
C ASP A 261 -14.24 30.83 8.53
N ILE A 262 -14.94 31.86 8.06
CA ILE A 262 -15.88 31.74 6.93
C ILE A 262 -15.09 31.74 5.62
N LEU A 263 -15.01 30.56 5.03
CA LEU A 263 -14.35 30.29 3.76
C LEU A 263 -15.37 29.67 2.81
N TYR A 264 -15.69 30.35 1.70
CA TYR A 264 -16.55 29.80 0.66
C TYR A 264 -15.86 29.80 -0.69
N SER A 265 -16.41 29.02 -1.62
CA SER A 265 -15.92 28.98 -2.99
C SER A 265 -16.34 30.26 -3.72
N PRO A 266 -15.43 30.97 -4.41
CA PRO A 266 -15.79 32.11 -5.24
C PRO A 266 -16.54 31.70 -6.52
N ASP A 267 -16.67 30.40 -6.79
CA ASP A 267 -17.43 29.90 -7.94
C ASP A 267 -18.95 30.05 -7.69
N ALA A 268 -19.57 30.87 -8.52
CA ALA A 268 -21.01 31.09 -8.57
C ALA A 268 -21.82 29.81 -8.84
N ALA A 269 -21.23 28.75 -9.42
CA ALA A 269 -21.88 27.45 -9.55
C ALA A 269 -22.02 26.71 -8.21
N GLU A 270 -21.09 26.96 -7.27
CA GLU A 270 -21.02 26.30 -5.97
C GLU A 270 -21.67 27.12 -4.85
N THR A 271 -21.45 28.44 -4.84
CA THR A 271 -21.94 29.34 -3.79
C THR A 271 -22.96 30.32 -4.37
N LYS A 272 -24.24 30.01 -4.17
CA LYS A 272 -25.37 30.84 -4.62
C LYS A 272 -25.69 31.95 -3.63
N SER A 273 -26.11 33.11 -4.14
CA SER A 273 -26.49 34.30 -3.35
C SER A 273 -27.55 34.00 -2.31
N GLY A 274 -28.44 33.03 -2.59
CA GLY A 274 -29.45 32.54 -1.65
C GLY A 274 -28.88 32.08 -0.30
N LEU A 275 -27.66 31.54 -0.28
CA LEU A 275 -26.97 31.11 0.95
C LEU A 275 -26.51 32.30 1.80
N CYS A 276 -26.28 33.46 1.18
CA CYS A 276 -25.84 34.67 1.87
C CYS A 276 -27.00 35.39 2.56
N VAL A 277 -28.24 35.22 2.07
CA VAL A 277 -29.43 35.98 2.49
C VAL A 277 -29.75 35.79 3.97
N ASP A 278 -29.49 34.61 4.53
CA ASP A 278 -29.75 34.31 5.93
C ASP A 278 -29.00 35.26 6.89
N CYS A 279 -27.83 35.77 6.47
CA CYS A 279 -27.07 36.80 7.21
C CYS A 279 -27.15 38.19 6.56
N HIS A 280 -27.27 38.25 5.24
CA HIS A 280 -27.19 39.46 4.41
C HIS A 280 -28.52 39.83 3.75
N ALA A 281 -29.64 39.63 4.44
CA ALA A 281 -30.97 39.93 3.90
C ALA A 281 -31.11 41.39 3.41
N LYS A 282 -30.52 42.36 4.12
CA LYS A 282 -30.59 43.78 3.76
C LYS A 282 -29.94 44.09 2.39
N PRO A 283 -28.63 43.84 2.17
CA PRO A 283 -28.01 44.10 0.88
C PRO A 283 -28.61 43.23 -0.25
N PHE A 284 -29.00 41.99 0.05
CA PHE A 284 -29.69 41.14 -0.94
C PHE A 284 -31.01 41.76 -1.42
N ASN A 285 -31.88 42.17 -0.50
CA ASN A 285 -33.17 42.77 -0.86
C ASN A 285 -33.01 44.11 -1.59
N LEU A 286 -31.99 44.89 -1.24
CA LEU A 286 -31.67 46.15 -1.90
C LEU A 286 -31.26 45.91 -3.37
N MET A 287 -30.32 44.99 -3.60
CA MET A 287 -29.84 44.63 -4.93
C MET A 287 -30.93 43.96 -5.78
N TYR A 288 -31.66 43.00 -5.20
CA TYR A 288 -32.69 42.25 -5.91
C TYR A 288 -33.91 43.12 -6.28
N GLY A 289 -34.23 44.10 -5.43
CA GLY A 289 -35.30 45.08 -5.67
C GLY A 289 -34.89 46.23 -6.61
N GLY A 290 -33.60 46.39 -6.90
CA GLY A 290 -33.07 47.42 -7.77
C GLY A 290 -33.35 47.19 -9.27
N GLU A 291 -33.03 48.21 -10.07
CA GLU A 291 -33.19 48.19 -11.53
C GLU A 291 -31.87 47.89 -12.27
N SER A 292 -30.72 47.93 -11.59
CA SER A 292 -29.41 47.68 -12.23
C SER A 292 -29.18 46.21 -12.58
N GLY A 293 -28.21 45.99 -13.48
CA GLY A 293 -27.79 44.65 -13.89
C GLY A 293 -27.20 43.80 -12.75
N HIS A 294 -26.73 44.42 -11.66
CA HIS A 294 -26.13 43.71 -10.52
C HIS A 294 -27.09 42.69 -9.88
N ARG A 295 -28.42 42.87 -10.00
CA ARG A 295 -29.42 41.91 -9.48
C ARG A 295 -29.34 40.50 -10.08
N TYR A 296 -28.64 40.34 -11.20
CA TYR A 296 -28.47 39.06 -11.91
C TYR A 296 -27.10 38.41 -11.67
N ILE A 297 -26.24 39.06 -10.88
CA ILE A 297 -24.89 38.60 -10.57
C ILE A 297 -24.92 37.87 -9.22
N GLU A 298 -24.21 36.75 -9.10
CA GLU A 298 -24.11 36.07 -7.81
C GLU A 298 -23.19 36.83 -6.86
N CYS A 299 -23.53 36.88 -5.56
CA CYS A 299 -22.78 37.64 -4.56
C CYS A 299 -21.27 37.33 -4.60
N VAL A 300 -20.88 36.07 -4.84
CA VAL A 300 -19.48 35.65 -4.84
C VAL A 300 -18.65 36.18 -6.01
N GLU A 301 -19.29 36.60 -7.09
CA GLU A 301 -18.59 37.26 -8.21
C GLU A 301 -18.10 38.65 -7.82
N CYS A 302 -18.82 39.32 -6.91
CA CYS A 302 -18.41 40.59 -6.33
C CYS A 302 -17.65 40.41 -5.01
N HIS A 303 -17.94 39.35 -4.27
CA HIS A 303 -17.36 39.03 -2.96
C HIS A 303 -16.63 37.68 -3.04
N PRO A 304 -15.41 37.63 -3.61
CA PRO A 304 -14.69 36.36 -3.77
C PRO A 304 -14.13 35.83 -2.43
N VAL A 305 -14.08 36.67 -1.41
CA VAL A 305 -13.65 36.33 -0.05
C VAL A 305 -14.61 36.99 0.93
N HIS A 306 -15.00 36.28 1.98
CA HIS A 306 -15.91 36.83 2.98
C HIS A 306 -15.35 38.12 3.60
N GLY A 307 -16.16 39.18 3.63
CA GLY A 307 -15.75 40.50 4.13
C GLY A 307 -14.95 41.35 3.14
N ALA A 308 -14.62 40.84 1.96
CA ALA A 308 -13.96 41.59 0.89
C ALA A 308 -14.89 41.75 -0.33
N PHE A 309 -14.58 42.70 -1.20
CA PHE A 309 -15.28 42.90 -2.46
C PHE A 309 -14.31 43.32 -3.56
N VAL A 310 -14.66 43.02 -4.82
CA VAL A 310 -13.91 43.47 -6.00
C VAL A 310 -14.09 44.96 -6.22
N ALA A 311 -13.04 45.63 -6.69
CA ALA A 311 -13.15 47.03 -7.07
C ALA A 311 -14.07 47.21 -8.28
N CYS A 312 -14.77 48.36 -8.36
CA CYS A 312 -15.76 48.61 -9.41
C CYS A 312 -15.14 48.63 -10.82
N ASP A 313 -13.89 49.09 -10.94
CA ASP A 313 -13.12 49.17 -12.19
C ASP A 313 -12.67 47.81 -12.73
N ALA A 314 -12.81 46.73 -11.96
CA ALA A 314 -12.58 45.37 -12.43
C ALA A 314 -13.61 44.94 -13.50
N CYS A 315 -14.82 45.51 -13.45
CA CYS A 315 -15.92 45.17 -14.36
C CYS A 315 -16.42 46.36 -15.18
N HIS A 316 -16.31 47.58 -14.64
CA HIS A 316 -16.86 48.79 -15.28
C HIS A 316 -15.74 49.62 -15.93
N THR A 317 -15.91 49.96 -17.20
CA THR A 317 -15.02 50.92 -17.88
C THR A 317 -15.41 52.36 -17.52
N GLN A 318 -14.45 53.15 -17.04
CA GLN A 318 -14.67 54.55 -16.69
C GLN A 318 -15.08 55.39 -17.91
N ASP A 319 -16.26 56.00 -17.84
CA ASP A 319 -16.67 57.08 -18.74
C ASP A 319 -15.90 58.35 -18.32
N PRO A 320 -15.23 59.08 -19.25
CA PRO A 320 -14.57 60.35 -18.95
C PRO A 320 -15.46 61.41 -18.28
N SER A 321 -16.79 61.26 -18.38
CA SER A 321 -17.81 62.12 -17.77
C SER A 321 -18.12 61.75 -16.32
N HIS A 322 -17.71 60.56 -15.87
CA HIS A 322 -17.91 60.03 -14.53
C HIS A 322 -16.55 59.99 -13.79
N GLY A 323 -16.50 60.53 -12.57
CA GLY A 323 -15.28 60.53 -11.75
C GLY A 323 -14.88 59.13 -11.25
N THR A 324 -13.70 59.01 -10.62
CA THR A 324 -13.18 57.74 -10.09
C THR A 324 -13.78 57.34 -8.73
N GLU A 325 -14.52 58.23 -8.08
CA GLU A 325 -15.16 57.98 -6.79
C GLU A 325 -16.63 57.59 -6.97
N CYS A 326 -16.87 56.34 -7.37
CA CYS A 326 -18.22 55.81 -7.58
C CYS A 326 -19.12 56.02 -6.35
N VAL A 327 -18.55 55.84 -5.15
CA VAL A 327 -19.24 55.98 -3.87
C VAL A 327 -19.63 57.41 -3.50
N ALA A 328 -19.12 58.41 -4.24
CA ALA A 328 -19.51 59.81 -4.04
C ALA A 328 -20.90 60.13 -4.64
N CYS A 329 -21.41 59.27 -5.52
CA CYS A 329 -22.70 59.43 -6.19
C CYS A 329 -23.62 58.21 -6.05
N HIS A 330 -23.06 57.03 -5.78
CA HIS A 330 -23.79 55.79 -5.47
C HIS A 330 -23.49 55.36 -4.04
N ASP A 331 -24.48 55.02 -3.23
CA ASP A 331 -24.23 54.63 -1.84
C ASP A 331 -23.55 53.26 -1.77
N SER A 332 -23.91 52.34 -2.67
CA SER A 332 -23.27 51.03 -2.82
C SER A 332 -23.56 50.40 -4.19
N ALA A 333 -22.81 49.35 -4.56
CA ALA A 333 -23.16 48.56 -5.75
C ALA A 333 -24.60 47.96 -5.66
N HIS A 334 -25.10 47.74 -4.44
CA HIS A 334 -26.41 47.14 -4.18
C HIS A 334 -27.60 48.09 -4.42
N ASP A 335 -27.40 49.41 -4.49
CA ASP A 335 -28.48 50.41 -4.70
C ASP A 335 -28.37 51.18 -6.02
N THR A 336 -27.46 50.76 -6.90
CA THR A 336 -27.29 51.35 -8.22
C THR A 336 -28.57 51.24 -9.05
N ILE A 337 -28.90 52.31 -9.77
CA ILE A 337 -30.13 52.46 -10.57
C ILE A 337 -29.90 52.19 -12.07
N SER A 338 -28.65 51.92 -12.47
CA SER A 338 -28.26 51.64 -13.87
C SER A 338 -27.12 50.64 -13.91
#